data_AF-A0AAQ3S1S7-F1
#
_entry.id   AF-A0AAQ3S1S7-F1
#
_cell.length_a   1.000
_cell.length_b   1.000
_cell.length_c   1.000
_cell.angle_alpha   90.00
_cell.angle_beta   90.00
_cell.angle_gamma   90.00
#
_symmetry.space_group_name_H-M   'P 1'
#
loop_
_entity.id
_entity.type
_entity.pdbx_description
1 polymer ?
#
loop_
_entity_poly.entity_id
_entity_poly.type
_entity_poly.pdbx_seq_one_letter_code
_entity_poly.pdbx_strand_id
1 'polypeptide(L)'
;MAKSTVEGSFKEQFRKLYDYGHEVLHNNPGSTVQIKVENHNDECLFKRIYICLKACKDSFRSCRPIIGLDGCFLKGSYGGELLTTFGRDANEQMLPIAYVVVEVENKDSWTWFLELLIQDLGGEDVASSCTFISDQQKGLLYAFEDLLPKVDQRYCVRHLYSNFRKQYPGKDLKRFMWSAATATYPQLWESEMRKIKEINLYAFKYLMATPPRYWSRSIFTPSSHCDTLVNNMCEDFNSVLLHTRCKPIISMLEDIRVYIMKRWASNRNKMALYQGDVCPKVLNIFQKQSWLTRYWLPRWSSDQLFEVIHISQFGEQFVVNLDNKDCSCRGWLITGIPCTHAITAMKFLNLNAEEYIAHWHRKSAYQDTYNSIIYPINGQHVWEITPYPDILPLKKRVMPRRAKKKRRLQPWELKKNDSELRKGGKKRLVLSTCPQRPGPSSHVPADQPTQESMSHMSLLTNQLKKSGKGKVGKDTFIEGIITSLPTLGAGESAFYVHFEWDQSMGIPGAFYVKNFMQVEFFLKSLTLEDVPNHGTIRFVYNSWIYNTNLYKKSLRIFFANHTYVPSETPKPLVHYREEELKNLRGDGTGERKEHERIYDYDVYNDLGNPDL
;
A
#
# COMPACT_ATOMS: atom_id res chain seq x y z
N MET A 1 -36.56 15.22 -7.02
CA MET A 1 -36.23 14.74 -8.37
C MET A 1 -34.80 14.20 -8.47
N ALA A 2 -33.72 14.95 -8.19
CA ALA A 2 -32.35 14.42 -8.32
C ALA A 2 -32.06 13.15 -7.46
N LYS A 3 -32.54 13.10 -6.20
CA LYS A 3 -32.36 11.94 -5.31
C LYS A 3 -33.10 10.68 -5.79
N SER A 4 -34.31 10.84 -6.35
CA SER A 4 -35.10 9.72 -6.90
C SER A 4 -34.53 9.21 -8.23
N THR A 5 -33.95 10.09 -9.05
CA THR A 5 -33.23 9.71 -10.28
C THR A 5 -31.96 8.93 -9.98
N VAL A 6 -31.19 9.36 -8.97
CA VAL A 6 -30.00 8.62 -8.49
C VAL A 6 -30.41 7.28 -7.87
N GLU A 7 -31.47 7.22 -7.06
CA GLU A 7 -31.93 5.96 -6.46
C GLU A 7 -32.49 4.97 -7.49
N GLY A 8 -33.17 5.47 -8.54
CA GLY A 8 -33.58 4.69 -9.71
C GLY A 8 -32.40 4.06 -10.45
N SER A 9 -31.35 4.85 -10.71
CA SER A 9 -30.12 4.38 -11.36
C SER A 9 -29.39 3.27 -10.58
N PHE A 10 -29.45 3.29 -9.23
CA PHE A 10 -28.85 2.21 -8.44
C PHE A 10 -29.68 0.91 -8.50
N LYS A 11 -31.02 0.99 -8.51
CA LYS A 11 -31.88 -0.20 -8.62
C LYS A 11 -31.75 -0.87 -9.99
N GLU A 12 -31.67 -0.06 -11.05
CA GLU A 12 -31.50 -0.56 -12.42
C GLU A 12 -30.24 -1.40 -12.58
N GLN A 13 -29.15 -1.09 -11.86
CA GLN A 13 -27.94 -1.90 -11.94
C GLN A 13 -28.09 -3.30 -11.31
N PHE A 14 -29.00 -3.49 -10.35
CA PHE A 14 -29.27 -4.85 -9.86
C PHE A 14 -30.01 -5.67 -10.91
N ARG A 15 -30.95 -5.07 -11.64
CA ARG A 15 -31.69 -5.75 -12.72
C ARG A 15 -30.76 -6.30 -13.80
N LYS A 16 -29.73 -5.54 -14.17
CA LYS A 16 -28.73 -5.91 -15.18
C LYS A 16 -27.59 -6.80 -14.66
N LEU A 17 -27.65 -7.29 -13.43
CA LEU A 17 -26.50 -7.97 -12.82
C LEU A 17 -26.19 -9.32 -13.50
N TYR A 18 -27.21 -10.03 -13.98
CA TYR A 18 -27.00 -11.25 -14.78
C TYR A 18 -26.38 -10.94 -16.14
N ASP A 19 -26.87 -9.90 -16.84
CA ASP A 19 -26.29 -9.44 -18.12
C ASP A 19 -24.81 -9.05 -17.95
N TYR A 20 -24.50 -8.33 -16.86
CA TYR A 20 -23.13 -8.00 -16.50
C TYR A 20 -22.28 -9.24 -16.26
N GLY A 21 -22.78 -10.20 -15.47
CA GLY A 21 -22.08 -11.45 -15.21
C GLY A 21 -21.82 -12.25 -16.50
N HIS A 22 -22.81 -12.29 -17.39
CA HIS A 22 -22.69 -12.93 -18.70
C HIS A 22 -21.62 -12.25 -19.57
N GLU A 23 -21.61 -10.92 -19.66
CA GLU A 23 -20.61 -10.18 -20.42
C GLU A 23 -19.17 -10.45 -19.90
N VAL A 24 -18.99 -10.51 -18.57
CA VAL A 24 -17.70 -10.84 -17.95
C VAL A 24 -17.26 -12.25 -18.36
N LEU A 25 -18.15 -13.23 -18.30
CA LEU A 25 -17.86 -14.62 -18.68
C LEU A 25 -17.59 -14.78 -20.17
N HIS A 26 -18.34 -14.06 -21.02
CA HIS A 26 -18.20 -14.09 -22.47
C HIS A 26 -16.80 -13.62 -22.92
N ASN A 27 -16.34 -12.47 -22.39
CA ASN A 27 -15.03 -11.91 -22.76
C ASN A 27 -13.86 -12.50 -21.98
N ASN A 28 -14.10 -13.05 -20.79
CA ASN A 28 -13.06 -13.67 -19.96
C ASN A 28 -13.41 -15.15 -19.69
N PRO A 29 -13.37 -16.02 -20.71
CA PRO A 29 -13.76 -17.42 -20.58
C PRO A 29 -12.93 -18.15 -19.52
N GLY A 30 -13.60 -19.01 -18.75
CA GLY A 30 -13.02 -19.72 -17.61
C GLY A 30 -13.00 -18.93 -16.28
N SER A 31 -13.49 -17.68 -16.29
CA SER A 31 -13.77 -16.94 -15.06
C SER A 31 -14.96 -17.56 -14.33
N THR A 32 -15.08 -17.28 -13.03
CA THR A 32 -16.26 -17.64 -12.23
C THR A 32 -17.01 -16.36 -11.89
N VAL A 33 -18.30 -16.33 -12.22
CA VAL A 33 -19.25 -15.35 -11.71
C VAL A 33 -20.42 -16.12 -11.13
N GLN A 34 -20.64 -16.00 -9.82
CA GLN A 34 -21.72 -16.70 -9.12
C GLN A 34 -22.60 -15.69 -8.42
N ILE A 35 -23.89 -15.68 -8.76
CA ILE A 35 -24.89 -14.77 -8.19
C ILE A 35 -25.85 -15.59 -7.33
N LYS A 36 -25.93 -15.24 -6.05
CA LYS A 36 -26.88 -15.83 -5.10
C LYS A 36 -28.03 -14.85 -4.89
N VAL A 37 -29.25 -15.36 -5.07
CA VAL A 37 -30.50 -14.61 -4.87
C VAL A 37 -31.38 -15.33 -3.85
N GLU A 38 -32.37 -14.61 -3.32
CA GLU A 38 -33.38 -15.12 -2.42
C GLU A 38 -34.76 -14.68 -2.90
N ASN A 39 -35.67 -15.63 -3.10
CA ASN A 39 -37.03 -15.34 -3.57
C ASN A 39 -37.91 -14.97 -2.38
N HIS A 40 -38.59 -13.82 -2.46
CA HIS A 40 -39.54 -13.38 -1.45
C HIS A 40 -40.73 -12.68 -2.11
N ASN A 41 -41.95 -13.21 -1.91
CA ASN A 41 -43.18 -12.68 -2.52
C ASN A 41 -43.06 -12.46 -4.05
N ASP A 42 -42.58 -13.48 -4.77
CA ASP A 42 -42.32 -13.45 -6.22
C ASP A 42 -41.27 -12.42 -6.70
N GLU A 43 -40.57 -11.75 -5.77
CA GLU A 43 -39.42 -10.89 -6.08
C GLU A 43 -38.10 -11.63 -5.88
N CYS A 44 -37.19 -11.51 -6.85
CA CYS A 44 -35.83 -12.05 -6.81
C CYS A 44 -34.90 -11.03 -6.13
N LEU A 45 -34.50 -11.28 -4.87
CA LEU A 45 -33.68 -10.35 -4.10
C LEU A 45 -32.19 -10.72 -4.15
N PHE A 46 -31.34 -9.73 -4.40
CA PHE A 46 -29.89 -9.89 -4.40
C PHE A 46 -29.38 -10.34 -3.03
N LYS A 47 -28.59 -11.42 -2.97
CA LYS A 47 -27.90 -11.83 -1.73
C LYS A 47 -26.39 -11.65 -1.85
N ARG A 48 -25.77 -12.26 -2.87
CA ARG A 48 -24.32 -12.25 -3.06
C ARG A 48 -23.92 -12.28 -4.52
N ILE A 49 -22.76 -11.72 -4.85
CA ILE A 49 -22.08 -11.97 -6.12
C ILE A 49 -20.60 -12.21 -5.86
N TYR A 50 -20.09 -13.34 -6.36
CA TYR A 50 -18.67 -13.70 -6.35
C TYR A 50 -18.10 -13.55 -7.76
N ILE A 51 -16.90 -12.99 -7.86
CA ILE A 51 -16.16 -12.88 -9.12
C ILE A 51 -14.71 -13.33 -8.91
N CYS A 52 -14.27 -14.27 -9.73
CA CYS A 52 -12.86 -14.63 -9.89
C CYS A 52 -12.52 -14.74 -11.38
N LEU A 53 -11.71 -13.81 -11.87
CA LEU A 53 -11.32 -13.78 -13.28
C LEU A 53 -10.34 -14.92 -13.58
N LYS A 54 -10.45 -15.54 -14.76
CA LYS A 54 -9.56 -16.63 -15.19
C LYS A 54 -8.08 -16.28 -15.04
N ALA A 55 -7.71 -15.06 -15.43
CA ALA A 55 -6.35 -14.58 -15.29
C ALA A 55 -5.88 -14.61 -13.83
N CYS A 56 -6.72 -14.21 -12.87
CA CYS A 56 -6.38 -14.25 -11.45
C CYS A 56 -6.20 -15.68 -10.92
N LYS A 57 -7.01 -16.65 -11.41
CA LYS A 57 -6.85 -18.08 -11.09
C LYS A 57 -5.51 -18.62 -11.58
N ASP A 58 -5.16 -18.30 -12.82
CA ASP A 58 -3.88 -18.71 -13.41
C ASP A 58 -2.70 -18.06 -12.68
N SER A 59 -2.81 -16.76 -12.38
CA SER A 59 -1.80 -16.00 -11.64
C SER A 59 -1.48 -16.62 -10.28
N PHE A 60 -2.48 -17.17 -9.59
CA PHE A 60 -2.27 -17.75 -8.28
C PHE A 60 -1.30 -18.94 -8.30
N ARG A 61 -1.34 -19.75 -9.37
CA ARG A 61 -0.48 -20.95 -9.52
C ARG A 61 1.01 -20.62 -9.56
N SER A 62 1.36 -19.40 -9.96
CA SER A 62 2.74 -18.92 -10.07
C SER A 62 3.12 -17.91 -8.98
N CYS A 63 2.21 -17.64 -8.04
CA CYS A 63 2.46 -16.77 -6.90
C CYS A 63 2.71 -17.59 -5.63
N ARG A 64 3.23 -16.95 -4.58
CA ARG A 64 3.49 -17.67 -3.33
C ARG A 64 2.18 -18.18 -2.72
N PRO A 65 2.18 -19.36 -2.07
CA PRO A 65 1.00 -19.96 -1.46
C PRO A 65 0.66 -19.28 -0.12
N ILE A 66 0.48 -17.95 -0.15
CA ILE A 66 -0.01 -17.13 0.95
C ILE A 66 -1.19 -16.29 0.47
N ILE A 67 -2.29 -16.37 1.21
CA ILE A 67 -3.56 -15.75 0.86
C ILE A 67 -4.00 -14.83 2.00
N GLY A 68 -4.11 -13.54 1.71
CA GLY A 68 -4.73 -12.56 2.58
C GLY A 68 -6.24 -12.48 2.36
N LEU A 69 -7.00 -12.43 3.45
CA LEU A 69 -8.44 -12.22 3.45
C LEU A 69 -8.80 -10.98 4.26
N ASP A 70 -9.70 -10.16 3.72
CA ASP A 70 -10.21 -8.98 4.42
C ASP A 70 -11.61 -8.63 3.92
N GLY A 71 -12.37 -7.97 4.80
CA GLY A 71 -13.73 -7.50 4.58
C GLY A 71 -13.81 -6.00 4.80
N CYS A 72 -14.59 -5.31 3.95
CA CYS A 72 -14.84 -3.90 4.16
C CYS A 72 -16.28 -3.51 3.87
N PHE A 73 -16.84 -2.66 4.75
CA PHE A 73 -18.20 -2.16 4.57
C PHE A 73 -18.36 -1.37 3.27
N LEU A 74 -19.44 -1.66 2.56
CA LEU A 74 -19.94 -0.85 1.47
C LEU A 74 -20.59 0.42 2.03
N LYS A 75 -20.42 1.53 1.32
CA LYS A 75 -20.91 2.86 1.73
C LYS A 75 -22.12 3.32 0.92
N GLY A 76 -22.55 2.52 -0.05
CA GLY A 76 -23.71 2.79 -0.89
C GLY A 76 -25.05 2.71 -0.14
N SER A 77 -26.14 3.04 -0.84
CA SER A 77 -27.49 3.11 -0.29
C SER A 77 -28.01 1.77 0.26
N TYR A 78 -27.57 0.64 -0.30
CA TYR A 78 -28.07 -0.70 0.03
C TYR A 78 -27.23 -1.46 1.08
N GLY A 79 -26.12 -0.87 1.54
CA GLY A 79 -25.25 -1.53 2.53
C GLY A 79 -24.50 -2.74 1.96
N GLY A 80 -24.21 -3.72 2.80
CA GLY A 80 -23.41 -4.89 2.47
C GLY A 80 -21.92 -4.73 2.74
N GLU A 81 -21.17 -5.78 2.45
CA GLU A 81 -19.73 -5.87 2.66
C GLU A 81 -19.05 -6.43 1.41
N LEU A 82 -17.89 -5.88 1.09
CA LEU A 82 -17.00 -6.39 0.05
C LEU A 82 -15.91 -7.21 0.75
N LEU A 83 -15.93 -8.52 0.55
CA LEU A 83 -14.86 -9.40 0.99
C LEU A 83 -13.92 -9.66 -0.19
N THR A 84 -12.63 -9.74 0.11
CA THR A 84 -11.57 -9.75 -0.90
C THR A 84 -10.47 -10.71 -0.51
N THR A 85 -9.86 -11.31 -1.54
CA THR A 85 -8.76 -12.27 -1.40
C THR A 85 -7.57 -11.80 -2.23
N PHE A 86 -6.38 -11.85 -1.64
CA PHE A 86 -5.14 -11.46 -2.31
C PHE A 86 -4.02 -12.47 -2.07
N GLY A 87 -3.30 -12.78 -3.13
CA GLY A 87 -2.00 -13.44 -3.07
C GLY A 87 -0.86 -12.44 -2.96
N ARG A 88 0.35 -12.98 -2.98
CA ARG A 88 1.58 -12.20 -3.06
C ARG A 88 2.44 -12.66 -4.22
N ASP A 89 2.75 -11.74 -5.13
CA ASP A 89 3.58 -12.05 -6.28
C ASP A 89 5.08 -12.20 -5.92
N ALA A 90 5.86 -12.55 -6.94
CA ALA A 90 7.30 -12.75 -6.84
C ALA A 90 8.10 -11.49 -6.46
N ASN A 91 7.51 -10.31 -6.53
CA ASN A 91 8.17 -9.03 -6.24
C ASN A 91 7.61 -8.37 -4.95
N GLU A 92 7.09 -9.16 -4.01
CA GLU A 92 6.51 -8.67 -2.76
C GLU A 92 5.36 -7.65 -2.98
N GLN A 93 4.57 -7.81 -4.04
CA GLN A 93 3.40 -6.97 -4.31
C GLN A 93 2.11 -7.75 -4.16
N MET A 94 1.05 -7.02 -3.83
CA MET A 94 -0.31 -7.54 -3.76
C MET A 94 -0.78 -8.03 -5.14
N LEU A 95 -1.35 -9.23 -5.14
CA LEU A 95 -2.00 -9.88 -6.28
C LEU A 95 -3.48 -10.12 -5.96
N PRO A 96 -4.44 -9.33 -6.46
CA PRO A 96 -5.87 -9.62 -6.31
C PRO A 96 -6.26 -10.98 -6.91
N ILE A 97 -7.01 -11.81 -6.17
CA ILE A 97 -7.44 -13.15 -6.61
C ILE A 97 -8.93 -13.16 -6.92
N ALA A 98 -9.75 -12.87 -5.91
CA ALA A 98 -11.21 -12.92 -5.99
C ALA A 98 -11.82 -11.86 -5.09
N TYR A 99 -13.06 -11.48 -5.40
CA TYR A 99 -13.84 -10.57 -4.58
C TYR A 99 -15.31 -10.96 -4.58
N VAL A 100 -15.98 -10.66 -3.47
CA VAL A 100 -17.38 -11.01 -3.27
C VAL A 100 -18.11 -9.86 -2.59
N VAL A 101 -19.32 -9.56 -3.07
CA VAL A 101 -20.26 -8.68 -2.38
C VAL A 101 -21.23 -9.57 -1.62
N VAL A 102 -21.34 -9.35 -0.31
CA VAL A 102 -22.22 -10.09 0.59
C VAL A 102 -23.12 -9.14 1.39
N GLU A 103 -24.22 -9.68 1.91
CA GLU A 103 -25.18 -8.92 2.70
C GLU A 103 -24.64 -8.53 4.09
N VAL A 104 -23.81 -9.38 4.70
CA VAL A 104 -23.16 -9.16 5.99
C VAL A 104 -21.95 -10.10 6.13
N GLU A 105 -20.92 -9.69 6.85
CA GLU A 105 -19.79 -10.54 7.20
C GLU A 105 -20.14 -11.47 8.38
N ASN A 106 -20.44 -12.74 8.10
CA ASN A 106 -20.72 -13.79 9.09
C ASN A 106 -20.17 -15.15 8.64
N LYS A 107 -20.41 -16.22 9.43
CA LYS A 107 -19.95 -17.58 9.09
C LYS A 107 -20.50 -18.06 7.74
N ASP A 108 -21.79 -17.86 7.46
CA ASP A 108 -22.44 -18.31 6.22
C ASP A 108 -21.93 -17.58 4.97
N SER A 109 -21.66 -16.27 5.08
CA SER A 109 -21.05 -15.50 3.98
C SER A 109 -19.61 -15.91 3.72
N TRP A 110 -18.82 -16.16 4.78
CA TRP A 110 -17.45 -16.64 4.66
C TRP A 110 -17.38 -18.06 4.12
N THR A 111 -18.25 -18.96 4.58
CA THR A 111 -18.33 -20.34 4.09
C THR A 111 -18.60 -20.35 2.59
N TRP A 112 -19.63 -19.61 2.13
CA TRP A 112 -19.95 -19.52 0.71
C TRP A 112 -18.80 -18.91 -0.12
N PHE A 113 -18.10 -17.90 0.41
CA PHE A 113 -16.94 -17.33 -0.28
C PHE A 113 -15.77 -18.31 -0.36
N LEU A 114 -15.46 -18.99 0.74
CA LEU A 114 -14.36 -19.94 0.82
C LEU A 114 -14.61 -21.18 -0.03
N GLU A 115 -15.83 -21.73 -0.09
CA GLU A 115 -16.18 -22.85 -0.97
C GLU A 115 -15.85 -22.54 -2.44
N LEU A 116 -16.30 -21.37 -2.93
CA LEU A 116 -16.02 -20.92 -4.29
C LEU A 116 -14.52 -20.65 -4.51
N LEU A 117 -13.88 -20.00 -3.53
CA LEU A 117 -12.44 -19.74 -3.60
C LEU A 117 -11.63 -21.03 -3.66
N ILE A 118 -11.92 -22.02 -2.80
CA ILE A 118 -11.23 -23.32 -2.76
C ILE A 118 -11.34 -24.01 -4.11
N GLN A 119 -12.53 -24.03 -4.72
CA GLN A 119 -12.73 -24.57 -6.06
C GLN A 119 -11.86 -23.85 -7.10
N ASP A 120 -11.86 -22.52 -7.09
CA ASP A 120 -11.09 -21.72 -8.06
C ASP A 120 -9.57 -21.75 -7.83
N LEU A 121 -9.11 -22.05 -6.62
CA LEU A 121 -7.68 -22.29 -6.33
C LEU A 121 -7.20 -23.68 -6.80
N GLY A 122 -8.12 -24.59 -7.15
CA GLY A 122 -7.80 -25.94 -7.61
C GLY A 122 -8.18 -27.06 -6.64
N GLY A 123 -9.05 -26.80 -5.67
CA GLY A 123 -9.59 -27.80 -4.75
C GLY A 123 -8.99 -27.75 -3.34
N GLU A 124 -9.50 -28.62 -2.47
CA GLU A 124 -9.15 -28.66 -1.04
C GLU A 124 -7.66 -28.99 -0.80
N ASP A 125 -7.07 -29.87 -1.60
CA ASP A 125 -5.65 -30.24 -1.47
C ASP A 125 -4.72 -29.04 -1.70
N VAL A 126 -4.99 -28.26 -2.76
CA VAL A 126 -4.21 -27.05 -3.07
C VAL A 126 -4.43 -26.00 -2.00
N ALA A 127 -5.69 -25.75 -1.62
CA ALA A 127 -6.03 -24.77 -0.59
C ALA A 127 -5.41 -25.13 0.78
N SER A 128 -5.40 -26.41 1.17
CA SER A 128 -4.81 -26.89 2.43
C SER A 128 -3.29 -26.74 2.48
N SER A 129 -2.63 -26.70 1.31
CA SER A 129 -1.19 -26.43 1.20
C SER A 129 -0.83 -24.95 1.34
N CYS A 130 -1.82 -24.06 1.27
CA CYS A 130 -1.64 -22.62 1.38
C CYS A 130 -1.62 -22.14 2.83
N THR A 131 -1.02 -20.97 3.04
CA THR A 131 -1.13 -20.22 4.29
C THR A 131 -2.17 -19.10 4.14
N PHE A 132 -3.09 -18.96 5.09
CA PHE A 132 -4.08 -17.88 5.10
C PHE A 132 -3.76 -16.84 6.19
N ILE A 133 -3.83 -15.54 5.87
CA ILE A 133 -3.67 -14.44 6.82
C ILE A 133 -4.92 -13.56 6.89
N SER A 134 -5.40 -13.29 8.11
CA SER A 134 -6.63 -12.50 8.34
C SER A 134 -6.66 -11.77 9.70
N ASP A 135 -7.74 -11.01 9.95
CA ASP A 135 -7.88 -10.09 11.08
C ASP A 135 -8.59 -10.68 12.33
N GLN A 136 -8.54 -11.99 12.55
CA GLN A 136 -9.24 -12.70 13.66
C GLN A 136 -10.76 -12.46 13.67
N GLN A 137 -11.39 -12.39 12.51
CA GLN A 137 -12.83 -12.26 12.41
C GLN A 137 -13.50 -13.58 12.81
N LYS A 138 -14.45 -13.53 13.75
CA LYS A 138 -15.08 -14.74 14.32
C LYS A 138 -15.76 -15.60 13.25
N GLY A 139 -16.45 -14.99 12.29
CA GLY A 139 -17.15 -15.73 11.23
C GLY A 139 -16.19 -16.53 10.34
N LEU A 140 -15.01 -15.96 10.06
CA LEU A 140 -13.99 -16.59 9.22
C LEU A 140 -13.31 -17.78 9.93
N LEU A 141 -13.03 -17.66 11.23
CA LEU A 141 -12.44 -18.76 12.01
C LEU A 141 -13.29 -20.02 11.96
N TYR A 142 -14.60 -19.88 12.20
CA TYR A 142 -15.52 -21.02 12.14
C TYR A 142 -15.70 -21.58 10.73
N ALA A 143 -15.56 -20.75 9.69
CA ALA A 143 -15.62 -21.23 8.30
C ALA A 143 -14.36 -22.05 7.95
N PHE A 144 -13.17 -21.66 8.44
CA PHE A 144 -11.96 -22.46 8.28
C PHE A 144 -12.01 -23.78 9.04
N GLU A 145 -12.56 -23.80 10.26
CA GLU A 145 -12.71 -25.05 11.02
C GLU A 145 -13.57 -26.08 10.28
N ASP A 146 -14.61 -25.63 9.58
CA ASP A 146 -15.49 -26.52 8.81
C ASP A 146 -14.86 -26.94 7.47
N LEU A 147 -14.23 -26.02 6.74
CA LEU A 147 -13.79 -26.24 5.36
C LEU A 147 -12.33 -26.67 5.21
N LEU A 148 -11.44 -26.21 6.10
CA LEU A 148 -9.99 -26.39 6.02
C LEU A 148 -9.37 -26.50 7.43
N PRO A 149 -9.75 -27.49 8.26
CA PRO A 149 -9.44 -27.51 9.70
C PRO A 149 -7.94 -27.54 10.03
N LYS A 150 -7.09 -28.00 9.11
CA LYS A 150 -5.64 -28.15 9.29
C LYS A 150 -4.81 -27.10 8.57
N VAL A 151 -5.44 -26.14 7.90
CA VAL A 151 -4.72 -25.15 7.11
C VAL A 151 -3.86 -24.24 7.98
N ASP A 152 -2.69 -23.83 7.46
CA ASP A 152 -1.83 -22.89 8.15
C ASP A 152 -2.50 -21.52 8.17
N GLN A 153 -2.84 -21.04 9.37
CA GLN A 153 -3.50 -19.75 9.57
C GLN A 153 -2.57 -18.80 10.31
N ARG A 154 -2.60 -17.54 9.89
CA ARG A 154 -1.86 -16.43 10.49
C ARG A 154 -2.80 -15.30 10.83
N TYR A 155 -2.58 -14.69 11.98
CA TYR A 155 -3.31 -13.52 12.44
C TYR A 155 -2.49 -12.28 12.19
N CYS A 156 -3.13 -11.25 11.64
CA CYS A 156 -2.51 -9.94 11.50
C CYS A 156 -2.08 -9.41 12.87
N VAL A 157 -0.78 -9.37 13.12
CA VAL A 157 -0.18 -8.95 14.40
C VAL A 157 -0.57 -7.52 14.74
N ARG A 158 -0.80 -6.69 13.73
CA ARG A 158 -1.27 -5.32 13.93
C ARG A 158 -2.67 -5.28 14.58
N HIS A 159 -3.57 -6.16 14.15
CA HIS A 159 -4.91 -6.29 14.73
C HIS A 159 -4.87 -6.97 16.09
N LEU A 160 -4.04 -8.02 16.25
CA LEU A 160 -3.75 -8.62 17.55
C LEU A 160 -3.24 -7.58 18.55
N TYR A 161 -2.27 -6.75 18.17
CA TYR A 161 -1.75 -5.65 18.99
C TYR A 161 -2.83 -4.60 19.29
N SER A 162 -3.70 -4.30 18.32
CA SER A 162 -4.82 -3.37 18.53
C SER A 162 -5.78 -3.84 19.62
N ASN A 163 -6.00 -5.15 19.72
CA ASN A 163 -6.81 -5.75 20.78
C ASN A 163 -6.06 -5.83 22.11
N PHE A 164 -4.82 -6.32 22.08
CA PHE A 164 -3.92 -6.42 23.24
C PHE A 164 -3.79 -5.09 23.98
N ARG A 165 -3.45 -4.01 23.28
CA ARG A 165 -3.20 -2.70 23.89
C ARG A 165 -4.44 -2.07 24.54
N LYS A 166 -5.66 -2.51 24.21
CA LYS A 166 -6.88 -2.01 24.85
C LYS A 166 -6.90 -2.38 26.33
N GLN A 167 -6.30 -3.52 26.67
CA GLN A 167 -6.15 -4.00 28.05
C GLN A 167 -4.75 -3.70 28.60
N TYR A 168 -3.72 -3.75 27.75
CA TYR A 168 -2.31 -3.64 28.15
C TYR A 168 -1.58 -2.53 27.38
N PRO A 169 -1.86 -1.24 27.65
CA PRO A 169 -1.15 -0.14 27.00
C PRO A 169 0.30 -0.02 27.50
N GLY A 170 1.22 0.38 26.64
CA GLY A 170 2.61 0.65 27.02
C GLY A 170 3.59 0.57 25.85
N LYS A 171 4.61 1.44 25.82
CA LYS A 171 5.62 1.43 24.75
C LYS A 171 6.50 0.18 24.81
N ASP A 172 6.88 -0.25 26.01
CA ASP A 172 7.69 -1.45 26.20
C ASP A 172 6.94 -2.72 25.83
N LEU A 173 5.69 -2.87 26.31
CA LEU A 173 4.83 -3.99 25.93
C LEU A 173 4.60 -4.05 24.41
N LYS A 174 4.41 -2.88 23.76
CA LYS A 174 4.39 -2.81 22.29
C LYS A 174 5.69 -3.34 21.71
N ARG A 175 6.84 -2.80 22.13
CA ARG A 175 8.15 -3.18 21.60
C ARG A 175 8.39 -4.68 21.73
N PHE A 176 8.24 -5.25 22.93
CA PHE A 176 8.50 -6.67 23.17
C PHE A 176 7.49 -7.59 22.48
N MET A 177 6.22 -7.21 22.38
CA MET A 177 5.25 -7.97 21.60
C MET A 177 5.64 -8.03 20.12
N TRP A 178 6.07 -6.90 19.53
CA TRP A 178 6.55 -6.88 18.15
C TRP A 178 7.84 -7.68 18.01
N SER A 179 8.79 -7.58 18.94
CA SER A 179 10.00 -8.40 18.96
C SER A 179 9.69 -9.89 18.98
N ALA A 180 8.77 -10.33 19.85
CA ALA A 180 8.31 -11.71 19.91
C ALA A 180 7.64 -12.14 18.59
N ALA A 181 6.80 -11.30 17.99
CA ALA A 181 6.17 -11.61 16.71
C ALA A 181 7.21 -11.76 15.58
N THR A 182 8.25 -10.91 15.57
CA THR A 182 9.32 -10.93 14.56
C THR A 182 10.41 -11.96 14.78
N ALA A 183 10.52 -12.51 16.00
CA ALA A 183 11.49 -13.54 16.33
C ALA A 183 11.36 -14.72 15.38
N THR A 184 12.47 -15.17 14.78
CA THR A 184 12.45 -16.20 13.74
C THR A 184 12.70 -17.61 14.27
N TYR A 185 13.20 -17.74 15.50
CA TYR A 185 13.44 -19.03 16.17
C TYR A 185 12.86 -19.06 17.60
N PRO A 186 12.50 -20.24 18.13
CA PRO A 186 11.74 -20.35 19.38
C PRO A 186 12.43 -19.72 20.60
N GLN A 187 13.75 -19.89 20.73
CA GLN A 187 14.52 -19.40 21.88
C GLN A 187 14.50 -17.86 21.98
N LEU A 188 14.55 -17.16 20.85
CA LEU A 188 14.40 -15.71 20.82
C LEU A 188 12.97 -15.29 21.20
N TRP A 189 11.96 -16.00 20.70
CA TRP A 189 10.58 -15.75 21.10
C TRP A 189 10.36 -15.93 22.61
N GLU A 190 10.88 -17.02 23.19
CA GLU A 190 10.81 -17.28 24.63
C GLU A 190 11.49 -16.17 25.45
N SER A 191 12.66 -15.70 24.99
CA SER A 191 13.37 -14.58 25.62
C SER A 191 12.55 -13.29 25.60
N GLU A 192 11.96 -12.93 24.46
CA GLU A 192 11.10 -11.74 24.34
C GLU A 192 9.81 -11.87 25.17
N MET A 193 9.21 -13.06 25.23
CA MET A 193 8.03 -13.32 26.06
C MET A 193 8.35 -13.25 27.56
N ARG A 194 9.56 -13.64 27.98
CA ARG A 194 10.02 -13.48 29.38
C ARG A 194 10.10 -12.00 29.78
N LYS A 195 10.60 -11.14 28.90
CA LYS A 195 10.61 -9.67 29.11
C LYS A 195 9.19 -9.13 29.31
N ILE A 196 8.21 -9.62 28.55
CA ILE A 196 6.80 -9.26 28.74
C ILE A 196 6.29 -9.74 30.11
N LYS A 197 6.63 -10.97 30.52
CA LYS A 197 6.23 -11.55 31.81
C LYS A 197 6.75 -10.76 33.00
N GLU A 198 8.01 -10.32 32.94
CA GLU A 198 8.65 -9.49 33.96
C GLU A 198 7.94 -8.13 34.14
N ILE A 199 7.50 -7.53 33.03
CA ILE A 199 6.80 -6.24 33.06
C ILE A 199 5.34 -6.40 33.47
N ASN A 200 4.66 -7.42 32.93
CA ASN A 200 3.25 -7.65 33.19
C ASN A 200 2.86 -9.13 32.94
N LEU A 201 2.68 -9.88 34.03
CA LEU A 201 2.28 -11.28 34.00
C LEU A 201 0.93 -11.52 33.30
N TYR A 202 -0.03 -10.60 33.43
CA TYR A 202 -1.34 -10.73 32.78
C TYR A 202 -1.27 -10.52 31.27
N ALA A 203 -0.44 -9.57 30.81
CA ALA A 203 -0.16 -9.35 29.40
C ALA A 203 0.50 -10.59 28.77
N PHE A 204 1.45 -11.21 29.48
CA PHE A 204 2.05 -12.49 29.09
C PHE A 204 0.99 -13.60 28.96
N LYS A 205 0.14 -13.79 29.97
CA LYS A 205 -0.94 -14.80 29.95
C LYS A 205 -1.91 -14.56 28.79
N TYR A 206 -2.25 -13.31 28.50
CA TYR A 206 -3.11 -12.96 27.37
C TYR A 206 -2.51 -13.40 26.04
N LEU A 207 -1.21 -13.13 25.81
CA LEU A 207 -0.53 -13.52 24.57
C LEU A 207 -0.36 -15.04 24.48
N MET A 208 -0.10 -15.73 25.60
CA MET A 208 -0.03 -17.20 25.65
C MET A 208 -1.37 -17.88 25.34
N ALA A 209 -2.50 -17.21 25.57
CA ALA A 209 -3.82 -17.74 25.22
C ALA A 209 -4.00 -17.90 23.69
N THR A 210 -3.26 -17.13 22.88
CA THR A 210 -3.23 -17.31 21.43
C THR A 210 -1.94 -18.04 21.03
N PRO A 211 -2.02 -19.29 20.51
CA PRO A 211 -0.83 -20.05 20.16
C PRO A 211 0.12 -19.28 19.23
N PRO A 212 1.45 -19.29 19.48
CA PRO A 212 2.42 -18.50 18.72
C PRO A 212 2.48 -18.87 17.23
N ARG A 213 2.07 -20.09 16.85
CA ARG A 213 1.93 -20.52 15.44
C ARG A 213 1.11 -19.55 14.60
N TYR A 214 0.15 -18.86 15.20
CA TYR A 214 -0.70 -17.91 14.48
C TYR A 214 -0.05 -16.53 14.28
N TRP A 215 0.94 -16.12 15.06
CA TRP A 215 1.35 -14.71 15.09
C TRP A 215 2.86 -14.46 15.25
N SER A 216 3.69 -15.49 15.41
CA SER A 216 5.14 -15.36 15.50
C SER A 216 5.84 -16.17 14.41
N ARG A 217 6.81 -15.52 13.74
CA ARG A 217 7.68 -16.15 12.73
C ARG A 217 8.43 -17.36 13.30
N SER A 218 8.67 -17.39 14.61
CA SER A 218 9.37 -18.45 15.31
C SER A 218 8.67 -19.80 15.27
N ILE A 219 7.40 -19.87 14.84
CA ILE A 219 6.66 -21.13 14.71
C ILE A 219 6.00 -21.25 13.33
N PHE A 220 6.13 -20.24 12.46
CA PHE A 220 5.58 -20.31 11.10
C PHE A 220 6.17 -21.47 10.31
N THR A 221 5.30 -22.10 9.52
CA THR A 221 5.71 -23.10 8.55
C THR A 221 6.43 -22.44 7.36
N PRO A 222 7.37 -23.13 6.70
CA PRO A 222 8.12 -22.55 5.59
C PRO A 222 7.39 -22.57 4.24
N SER A 223 6.25 -23.29 4.14
CA SER A 223 5.55 -23.54 2.87
C SER A 223 5.23 -22.27 2.08
N SER A 224 4.91 -21.18 2.78
CA SER A 224 4.53 -19.91 2.15
C SER A 224 5.70 -19.11 1.58
N HIS A 225 6.95 -19.41 1.94
CA HIS A 225 8.12 -18.57 1.68
C HIS A 225 7.86 -17.07 1.95
N CYS A 226 7.25 -16.79 3.11
CA CYS A 226 6.78 -15.46 3.48
C CYS A 226 6.84 -15.27 4.99
N ASP A 227 7.49 -14.20 5.44
CA ASP A 227 7.61 -13.82 6.85
C ASP A 227 6.58 -12.76 7.26
N THR A 228 5.58 -12.47 6.43
CA THR A 228 4.65 -11.37 6.67
C THR A 228 3.83 -11.60 7.95
N LEU A 229 3.76 -10.55 8.78
CA LEU A 229 3.01 -10.52 10.04
C LEU A 229 1.75 -9.65 9.98
N VAL A 230 1.55 -8.97 8.85
CA VAL A 230 0.50 -7.95 8.70
C VAL A 230 -0.22 -8.11 7.38
N ASN A 231 -1.54 -7.90 7.39
CA ASN A 231 -2.38 -8.04 6.21
C ASN A 231 -2.40 -6.77 5.33
N ASN A 232 -1.25 -6.09 5.21
CA ASN A 232 -1.16 -4.76 4.56
C ASN A 232 -1.71 -4.76 3.12
N MET A 233 -1.56 -5.88 2.39
CA MET A 233 -2.02 -6.00 1.01
C MET A 233 -3.52 -5.74 0.89
N CYS A 234 -4.31 -6.37 1.77
CA CYS A 234 -5.76 -6.18 1.76
C CYS A 234 -6.15 -4.75 2.19
N GLU A 235 -5.46 -4.20 3.17
CA GLU A 235 -5.75 -2.87 3.70
C GLU A 235 -5.42 -1.75 2.70
N ASP A 236 -4.33 -1.90 1.96
CA ASP A 236 -3.93 -1.00 0.89
C ASP A 236 -4.99 -1.02 -0.23
N PHE A 237 -5.48 -2.21 -0.61
CA PHE A 237 -6.57 -2.34 -1.57
C PHE A 237 -7.86 -1.68 -1.08
N ASN A 238 -8.25 -1.92 0.17
CA ASN A 238 -9.42 -1.32 0.78
C ASN A 238 -9.34 0.21 0.84
N SER A 239 -8.12 0.75 0.89
CA SER A 239 -7.84 2.17 0.78
C SER A 239 -7.99 2.69 -0.66
N VAL A 240 -7.51 1.94 -1.66
CA VAL A 240 -7.72 2.24 -3.09
C VAL A 240 -9.22 2.28 -3.42
N LEU A 241 -10.00 1.35 -2.87
CA LEU A 241 -11.44 1.25 -3.14
C LEU A 241 -12.32 2.22 -2.32
N LEU A 242 -11.75 3.19 -1.60
CA LEU A 242 -12.53 4.08 -0.72
C LEU A 242 -13.68 4.81 -1.44
N HIS A 243 -13.46 5.26 -2.68
CA HIS A 243 -14.46 5.92 -3.52
C HIS A 243 -15.28 4.93 -4.35
N THR A 244 -14.71 3.79 -4.71
CA THR A 244 -15.42 2.73 -5.43
C THR A 244 -16.56 2.14 -4.60
N ARG A 245 -16.39 2.01 -3.28
CA ARG A 245 -17.39 1.43 -2.35
C ARG A 245 -18.67 2.25 -2.13
N CYS A 246 -18.75 3.48 -2.64
CA CYS A 246 -19.99 4.26 -2.63
C CYS A 246 -20.72 4.25 -3.98
N LYS A 247 -20.16 3.59 -5.00
CA LYS A 247 -20.79 3.48 -6.32
C LYS A 247 -21.90 2.42 -6.31
N PRO A 248 -22.83 2.50 -7.28
CA PRO A 248 -23.74 1.41 -7.63
C PRO A 248 -23.02 0.07 -7.88
N ILE A 249 -23.72 -1.06 -7.74
CA ILE A 249 -23.11 -2.40 -7.75
C ILE A 249 -22.29 -2.70 -9.00
N ILE A 250 -22.85 -2.58 -10.21
CA ILE A 250 -22.12 -2.84 -11.45
C ILE A 250 -20.97 -1.84 -11.63
N SER A 251 -21.20 -0.55 -11.37
CA SER A 251 -20.13 0.46 -11.46
C SER A 251 -18.97 0.18 -10.49
N MET A 252 -19.27 -0.37 -9.31
CA MET A 252 -18.27 -0.77 -8.33
C MET A 252 -17.50 -2.01 -8.79
N LEU A 253 -18.19 -3.05 -9.27
CA LEU A 253 -17.58 -4.27 -9.80
C LEU A 253 -16.68 -3.95 -11.00
N GLU A 254 -17.11 -3.02 -11.87
CA GLU A 254 -16.32 -2.57 -13.01
C GLU A 254 -15.08 -1.76 -12.64
N ASP A 255 -15.18 -0.84 -11.68
CA ASP A 255 -14.01 -0.15 -11.14
C ASP A 255 -12.95 -1.16 -10.64
N ILE A 256 -13.40 -2.20 -9.92
CA ILE A 256 -12.52 -3.27 -9.42
C ILE A 256 -11.91 -4.04 -10.60
N ARG A 257 -12.72 -4.51 -11.55
CA ARG A 257 -12.24 -5.24 -12.73
C ARG A 257 -11.23 -4.42 -13.53
N VAL A 258 -11.52 -3.15 -13.80
CA VAL A 258 -10.64 -2.22 -14.52
C VAL A 258 -9.34 -1.96 -13.75
N TYR A 259 -9.41 -1.83 -12.42
CA TYR A 259 -8.21 -1.70 -11.59
C TYR A 259 -7.30 -2.92 -11.76
N ILE A 260 -7.85 -4.13 -11.66
CA ILE A 260 -7.11 -5.39 -11.81
C ILE A 260 -6.55 -5.49 -13.24
N MET A 261 -7.36 -5.23 -14.27
CA MET A 261 -6.95 -5.23 -15.68
C MET A 261 -5.77 -4.30 -15.96
N LYS A 262 -5.86 -3.03 -15.53
CA LYS A 262 -4.77 -2.04 -15.71
C LYS A 262 -3.51 -2.46 -14.94
N ARG A 263 -3.67 -3.08 -13.78
CA ARG A 263 -2.55 -3.59 -12.98
C ARG A 263 -1.81 -4.71 -13.69
N TRP A 264 -2.53 -5.68 -14.28
CA TRP A 264 -1.92 -6.77 -15.07
C TRP A 264 -1.12 -6.22 -16.25
N ALA A 265 -1.70 -5.29 -17.01
CA ALA A 265 -1.01 -4.66 -18.14
C ALA A 265 0.25 -3.89 -17.68
N SER A 266 0.14 -3.09 -16.61
CA SER A 266 1.28 -2.32 -16.08
C SER A 266 2.41 -3.23 -15.58
N ASN A 267 2.06 -4.33 -14.90
CA ASN A 267 3.03 -5.26 -14.33
C ASN A 267 3.77 -6.05 -15.42
N ARG A 268 3.06 -6.51 -16.46
CA ARG A 268 3.69 -7.12 -17.64
C ARG A 268 4.69 -6.18 -18.31
N ASN A 269 4.29 -4.94 -18.59
CA ASN A 269 5.15 -3.96 -19.24
C ASN A 269 6.40 -3.65 -18.39
N LYS A 270 6.26 -3.52 -17.08
CA LYS A 270 7.39 -3.30 -16.17
C LYS A 270 8.37 -4.46 -16.19
N MET A 271 7.88 -5.71 -16.15
CA MET A 271 8.74 -6.87 -16.09
C MET A 271 9.39 -7.22 -17.43
N ALA A 272 8.75 -6.88 -18.55
CA ALA A 272 9.33 -7.00 -19.89
C ALA A 272 10.59 -6.13 -20.05
N LEU A 273 10.62 -4.94 -19.43
CA LEU A 273 11.77 -4.02 -19.48
C LEU A 273 12.89 -4.39 -18.50
N TYR A 274 12.60 -5.22 -17.49
CA TYR A 274 13.56 -5.56 -16.44
C TYR A 274 14.51 -6.66 -16.91
N GLN A 275 15.83 -6.46 -16.75
CA GLN A 275 16.86 -7.39 -17.24
C GLN A 275 17.39 -8.37 -16.18
N GLY A 276 17.07 -8.18 -14.90
CA GLY A 276 17.53 -9.07 -13.83
C GLY A 276 16.70 -10.34 -13.71
N ASP A 277 17.29 -11.38 -13.13
CA ASP A 277 16.62 -12.67 -12.88
C ASP A 277 15.85 -12.69 -11.55
N VAL A 278 16.30 -11.93 -10.55
CA VAL A 278 15.63 -11.79 -9.25
C VAL A 278 14.75 -10.55 -9.26
N CYS A 279 13.51 -10.65 -8.77
CA CYS A 279 12.60 -9.51 -8.74
C CYS A 279 13.17 -8.30 -7.95
N PRO A 280 13.01 -7.04 -8.43
CA PRO A 280 13.75 -5.88 -7.89
C PRO A 280 13.61 -5.65 -6.38
N LYS A 281 12.43 -5.82 -5.79
CA LYS A 281 12.24 -5.64 -4.34
C LYS A 281 12.94 -6.75 -3.56
N VAL A 282 12.91 -7.98 -4.06
CA VAL A 282 13.59 -9.11 -3.42
C VAL A 282 15.10 -8.94 -3.52
N LEU A 283 15.62 -8.48 -4.66
CA LEU A 283 17.02 -8.15 -4.83
C LEU A 283 17.47 -7.08 -3.82
N ASN A 284 16.67 -6.04 -3.60
CA ASN A 284 16.95 -5.03 -2.57
C ASN A 284 16.97 -5.61 -1.14
N ILE A 285 16.09 -6.57 -0.82
CA ILE A 285 16.10 -7.27 0.47
C ILE A 285 17.39 -8.10 0.60
N PHE A 286 17.73 -8.87 -0.43
CA PHE A 286 18.94 -9.67 -0.48
C PHE A 286 20.21 -8.82 -0.34
N GLN A 287 20.31 -7.70 -1.05
CA GLN A 287 21.44 -6.78 -0.96
C GLN A 287 21.62 -6.21 0.46
N LYS A 288 20.53 -5.93 1.18
CA LYS A 288 20.60 -5.56 2.60
C LYS A 288 21.17 -6.68 3.46
N GLN A 289 20.76 -7.93 3.25
CA GLN A 289 21.33 -9.08 3.96
C GLN A 289 22.81 -9.28 3.63
N SER A 290 23.18 -9.11 2.36
CA SER A 290 24.57 -9.19 1.89
C SER A 290 25.44 -8.07 2.46
N TRP A 291 24.88 -6.87 2.66
CA TRP A 291 25.59 -5.75 3.30
C TRP A 291 25.90 -6.03 4.77
N LEU A 292 25.03 -6.77 5.47
CA LEU A 292 25.21 -7.12 6.88
C LEU A 292 26.29 -8.18 7.12
N THR A 293 26.74 -8.91 6.09
CA THR A 293 27.75 -9.98 6.26
C THR A 293 29.07 -9.47 6.83
N ARG A 294 29.36 -8.17 6.73
CA ARG A 294 30.55 -7.52 7.32
C ARG A 294 30.69 -7.75 8.83
N TYR A 295 29.58 -8.04 9.51
CA TYR A 295 29.53 -8.24 10.96
C TYR A 295 29.64 -9.71 11.36
N TRP A 296 29.84 -10.61 10.39
CA TRP A 296 29.79 -12.04 10.60
C TRP A 296 31.07 -12.71 10.09
N LEU A 297 31.59 -13.65 10.86
CA LEU A 297 32.76 -14.46 10.51
C LEU A 297 32.33 -15.92 10.32
N PRO A 298 32.56 -16.52 9.14
CA PRO A 298 32.32 -17.94 8.94
C PRO A 298 33.46 -18.77 9.53
N ARG A 299 33.10 -19.87 10.17
CA ARG A 299 33.99 -20.94 10.64
C ARG A 299 33.52 -22.23 10.00
N TRP A 300 34.29 -22.68 9.02
CA TRP A 300 34.00 -23.89 8.28
C TRP A 300 34.25 -25.13 9.14
N SER A 301 33.32 -26.07 9.14
CA SER A 301 33.46 -27.34 9.86
C SER A 301 33.78 -28.49 8.91
N SER A 302 32.84 -28.83 8.01
CA SER A 302 32.99 -29.86 6.97
C SER A 302 31.99 -29.54 5.86
N ASP A 303 32.27 -29.97 4.63
CA ASP A 303 31.35 -29.87 3.49
C ASP A 303 30.77 -28.46 3.33
N GLN A 304 29.44 -28.30 3.27
CA GLN A 304 28.77 -27.01 3.27
C GLN A 304 28.16 -26.64 4.65
N LEU A 305 28.77 -27.10 5.74
CA LEU A 305 28.36 -26.84 7.11
C LEU A 305 29.29 -25.82 7.81
N PHE A 306 28.69 -24.80 8.39
CA PHE A 306 29.39 -23.65 8.98
C PHE A 306 28.82 -23.29 10.35
N GLU A 307 29.70 -22.89 11.25
CA GLU A 307 29.37 -21.98 12.35
C GLU A 307 29.60 -20.54 11.86
N VAL A 308 28.64 -19.65 12.03
CA VAL A 308 28.76 -18.23 11.66
C VAL A 308 28.56 -17.39 12.91
N ILE A 309 29.60 -16.65 13.30
CA ILE A 309 29.63 -15.89 14.55
C ILE A 309 29.61 -14.38 14.30
N HIS A 310 29.01 -13.61 15.20
CA HIS A 310 29.08 -12.16 15.15
C HIS A 310 30.46 -11.67 15.63
N ILE A 311 31.06 -10.71 14.93
CA ILE A 311 32.44 -10.25 15.23
C ILE A 311 32.57 -9.51 16.56
N SER A 312 31.49 -8.89 17.05
CA SER A 312 31.50 -8.04 18.26
C SER A 312 30.44 -8.39 19.31
N GLN A 313 29.62 -9.41 19.07
CA GLN A 313 28.56 -9.81 20.01
C GLN A 313 28.83 -11.25 20.45
N PHE A 314 29.33 -11.39 21.67
CA PHE A 314 29.68 -12.69 22.21
C PHE A 314 28.42 -13.56 22.36
N GLY A 315 28.48 -14.81 21.89
CA GLY A 315 27.39 -15.78 21.96
C GLY A 315 26.37 -15.70 20.83
N GLU A 316 26.43 -14.69 19.95
CA GLU A 316 25.64 -14.65 18.72
C GLU A 316 26.29 -15.53 17.65
N GLN A 317 25.86 -16.79 17.60
CA GLN A 317 26.37 -17.80 16.67
C GLN A 317 25.24 -18.63 16.06
N PHE A 318 25.34 -18.90 14.77
CA PHE A 318 24.35 -19.66 14.02
C PHE A 318 24.99 -20.76 13.20
N VAL A 319 24.32 -21.91 13.14
CA VAL A 319 24.72 -23.02 12.28
C VAL A 319 24.06 -22.80 10.91
N VAL A 320 24.85 -22.93 9.86
CA VAL A 320 24.41 -22.81 8.46
C VAL A 320 24.75 -24.11 7.74
N ASN A 321 23.77 -24.68 7.06
CA ASN A 321 23.94 -25.83 6.18
C ASN A 321 23.43 -25.43 4.78
N LEU A 322 24.34 -25.25 3.83
CA LEU A 322 23.96 -24.77 2.49
C LEU A 322 23.32 -25.87 1.63
N ASP A 323 23.68 -27.14 1.82
CA ASP A 323 23.08 -28.28 1.10
C ASP A 323 21.58 -28.37 1.39
N ASN A 324 21.21 -28.20 2.66
CA ASN A 324 19.82 -28.22 3.12
C ASN A 324 19.12 -26.86 2.99
N LYS A 325 19.82 -25.82 2.52
CA LYS A 325 19.35 -24.43 2.48
C LYS A 325 18.82 -23.94 3.83
N ASP A 326 19.50 -24.34 4.90
CA ASP A 326 19.06 -24.14 6.27
C ASP A 326 20.02 -23.26 7.08
N CYS A 327 19.45 -22.53 8.03
CA CYS A 327 20.20 -21.79 9.02
C CYS A 327 19.42 -21.79 10.33
N SER A 328 20.10 -21.98 11.47
CA SER A 328 19.44 -22.00 12.78
C SER A 328 18.75 -20.67 13.14
N CYS A 329 19.05 -19.57 12.44
CA CYS A 329 18.28 -18.33 12.56
C CYS A 329 16.90 -18.39 11.91
N ARG A 330 16.62 -19.42 11.09
CA ARG A 330 15.39 -19.70 10.33
C ARG A 330 14.94 -18.63 9.34
N GLY A 331 15.67 -17.52 9.21
CA GLY A 331 15.33 -16.45 8.27
C GLY A 331 15.27 -16.93 6.82
N TRP A 332 16.23 -17.76 6.41
CA TRP A 332 16.27 -18.34 5.07
C TRP A 332 15.11 -19.32 4.84
N LEU A 333 14.90 -20.23 5.79
CA LEU A 333 13.82 -21.21 5.77
C LEU A 333 12.43 -20.55 5.58
N ILE A 334 12.14 -19.47 6.30
CA ILE A 334 10.82 -18.81 6.28
C ILE A 334 10.62 -17.97 5.02
N THR A 335 11.66 -17.28 4.54
CA THR A 335 11.53 -16.30 3.44
C THR A 335 11.87 -16.89 2.07
N GLY A 336 12.63 -17.98 2.02
CA GLY A 336 13.25 -18.47 0.78
C GLY A 336 14.38 -17.55 0.26
N ILE A 337 14.81 -16.55 1.02
CA ILE A 337 15.90 -15.64 0.67
C ILE A 337 17.07 -15.91 1.63
N PRO A 338 18.30 -16.16 1.14
CA PRO A 338 19.46 -16.38 2.01
C PRO A 338 19.59 -15.29 3.07
N CYS A 339 19.66 -15.71 4.33
CA CYS A 339 19.90 -14.79 5.45
C CYS A 339 21.35 -14.32 5.45
N THR A 340 21.66 -13.27 6.22
CA THR A 340 23.04 -12.77 6.31
C THR A 340 24.06 -13.87 6.66
N HIS A 341 23.73 -14.82 7.54
CA HIS A 341 24.63 -15.93 7.90
C HIS A 341 24.90 -16.86 6.73
N ALA A 342 23.86 -17.24 5.98
CA ALA A 342 23.99 -18.09 4.81
C ALA A 342 24.82 -17.41 3.72
N ILE A 343 24.59 -16.11 3.47
CA ILE A 343 25.38 -15.33 2.51
C ILE A 343 26.86 -15.26 2.95
N THR A 344 27.14 -15.12 4.26
CA THR A 344 28.51 -15.14 4.77
C THR A 344 29.22 -16.46 4.47
N ALA A 345 28.57 -17.60 4.69
CA ALA A 345 29.11 -18.92 4.34
C ALA A 345 29.29 -19.10 2.83
N MET A 346 28.32 -18.66 2.01
CA MET A 346 28.43 -18.71 0.54
C MET A 346 29.59 -17.86 0.01
N LYS A 347 29.82 -16.67 0.58
CA LYS A 347 30.97 -15.81 0.23
C LYS A 347 32.30 -16.49 0.54
N PHE A 348 32.40 -17.23 1.64
CA PHE A 348 33.61 -17.99 1.98
C PHE A 348 33.92 -19.07 0.92
N LEU A 349 32.90 -19.71 0.37
CA LEU A 349 33.04 -20.73 -0.69
C LEU A 349 33.07 -20.14 -2.12
N ASN A 350 33.06 -18.82 -2.29
CA ASN A 350 32.92 -18.14 -3.59
C ASN A 350 31.68 -18.57 -4.39
N LEU A 351 30.58 -18.88 -3.71
CA LEU A 351 29.30 -19.22 -4.33
C LEU A 351 28.48 -17.97 -4.65
N ASN A 352 27.74 -18.02 -5.75
CA ASN A 352 26.77 -16.98 -6.09
C ASN A 352 25.50 -17.12 -5.24
N ALA A 353 25.42 -16.35 -4.16
CA ALA A 353 24.29 -16.41 -3.22
C ALA A 353 22.93 -16.02 -3.86
N GLU A 354 22.89 -15.32 -4.99
CA GLU A 354 21.63 -15.02 -5.69
C GLU A 354 20.96 -16.28 -6.27
N GLU A 355 21.73 -17.31 -6.65
CA GLU A 355 21.21 -18.58 -7.18
C GLU A 355 20.43 -19.38 -6.12
N TYR A 356 20.67 -19.09 -4.84
CA TYR A 356 20.02 -19.74 -3.72
C TYR A 356 18.68 -19.10 -3.31
N ILE A 357 18.29 -18.00 -3.96
CA ILE A 357 16.97 -17.38 -3.80
C ILE A 357 15.89 -18.30 -4.40
N ALA A 358 14.84 -18.57 -3.64
CA ALA A 358 13.74 -19.44 -4.03
C ALA A 358 13.08 -19.01 -5.36
N HIS A 359 12.64 -19.98 -6.14
CA HIS A 359 12.04 -19.77 -7.46
C HIS A 359 10.84 -18.80 -7.43
N TRP A 360 10.09 -18.78 -6.31
CA TRP A 360 8.98 -17.87 -6.06
C TRP A 360 9.32 -16.38 -6.19
N HIS A 361 10.60 -16.01 -6.11
CA HIS A 361 11.07 -14.62 -6.19
C HIS A 361 11.72 -14.27 -7.54
N ARG A 362 11.70 -15.20 -8.49
CA ARG A 362 12.33 -15.04 -9.80
C ARG A 362 11.44 -14.22 -10.74
N LYS A 363 12.09 -13.61 -11.73
CA LYS A 363 11.44 -12.93 -12.83
C LYS A 363 10.51 -13.89 -13.60
N SER A 364 10.89 -15.14 -13.79
CA SER A 364 10.06 -16.16 -14.44
C SER A 364 8.71 -16.35 -13.73
N ALA A 365 8.72 -16.56 -12.40
CA ALA A 365 7.49 -16.66 -11.61
C ALA A 365 6.62 -15.39 -11.73
N TYR A 366 7.23 -14.21 -11.77
CA TYR A 366 6.50 -12.95 -12.00
C TYR A 366 5.86 -12.89 -13.40
N GLN A 367 6.60 -13.30 -14.44
CA GLN A 367 6.11 -13.31 -15.81
C GLN A 367 4.93 -14.27 -15.95
N ASP A 368 5.05 -15.48 -15.39
CA ASP A 368 3.97 -16.46 -15.37
C ASP A 368 2.75 -15.94 -14.61
N THR A 369 2.98 -15.30 -13.46
CA THR A 369 1.91 -14.67 -12.66
C THR A 369 1.08 -13.71 -13.52
N TYR A 370 1.68 -12.88 -14.35
CA TYR A 370 0.94 -11.88 -15.12
C TYR A 370 0.73 -12.25 -16.60
N ASN A 371 1.03 -13.49 -17.00
CA ASN A 371 0.97 -13.92 -18.40
C ASN A 371 -0.47 -13.91 -18.94
N SER A 372 -1.44 -14.40 -18.14
CA SER A 372 -2.85 -14.42 -18.53
C SER A 372 -3.43 -13.01 -18.67
N ILE A 373 -4.28 -12.83 -19.69
CA ILE A 373 -4.88 -11.54 -20.03
C ILE A 373 -6.23 -11.39 -19.31
N ILE A 374 -6.47 -10.20 -18.76
CA ILE A 374 -7.81 -9.77 -18.39
C ILE A 374 -8.33 -8.94 -19.56
N TYR A 375 -9.34 -9.47 -20.25
CA TYR A 375 -9.89 -8.84 -21.44
C TYR A 375 -10.85 -7.70 -21.06
N PRO A 376 -10.87 -6.61 -21.86
CA PRO A 376 -11.90 -5.60 -21.73
C PRO A 376 -13.29 -6.20 -21.99
N ILE A 377 -14.32 -5.51 -21.51
CA ILE A 377 -15.71 -5.86 -21.78
C ILE A 377 -16.41 -4.66 -22.41
N ASN A 378 -17.52 -4.90 -23.10
CA ASN A 378 -18.29 -3.83 -23.71
C ASN A 378 -19.05 -2.99 -22.66
N GLY A 379 -19.58 -1.85 -23.10
CA GLY A 379 -20.51 -1.06 -22.29
C GLY A 379 -21.93 -1.64 -22.31
N GLN A 380 -22.72 -1.29 -21.29
CA GLN A 380 -24.09 -1.78 -21.07
C GLN A 380 -25.09 -1.65 -22.23
N HIS A 381 -24.77 -0.85 -23.26
CA HIS A 381 -25.64 -0.61 -24.40
C HIS A 381 -25.62 -1.77 -25.41
N VAL A 382 -24.64 -2.66 -25.32
CA VAL A 382 -24.48 -3.79 -26.26
C VAL A 382 -24.40 -5.14 -25.53
N TRP A 383 -24.65 -5.18 -24.22
CA TRP A 383 -24.72 -6.45 -23.50
C TRP A 383 -25.92 -7.26 -23.95
N GLU A 384 -25.74 -8.56 -24.04
CA GLU A 384 -26.84 -9.49 -24.24
C GLU A 384 -27.77 -9.49 -23.03
N ILE A 385 -29.08 -9.41 -23.29
CA ILE A 385 -30.10 -9.50 -22.25
C ILE A 385 -30.31 -10.97 -21.95
N THR A 386 -29.96 -11.37 -20.73
CA THR A 386 -30.08 -12.76 -20.29
C THR A 386 -31.54 -13.13 -19.99
N PRO A 387 -31.92 -14.42 -20.08
CA PRO A 387 -33.29 -14.85 -19.77
C PRO A 387 -33.59 -14.94 -18.26
N TYR A 388 -32.66 -14.52 -17.40
CA TYR A 388 -32.80 -14.60 -15.95
C TYR A 388 -33.70 -13.48 -15.40
N PRO A 389 -34.40 -13.71 -14.27
CA PRO A 389 -35.27 -12.71 -13.70
C PRO A 389 -34.51 -11.49 -13.18
N ASP A 390 -35.14 -10.33 -13.28
CA ASP A 390 -34.68 -9.06 -12.71
C ASP A 390 -34.34 -9.21 -11.22
N ILE A 391 -33.11 -8.86 -10.84
CA ILE A 391 -32.71 -8.84 -9.44
C ILE A 391 -33.04 -7.48 -8.83
N LEU A 392 -33.67 -7.49 -7.66
CA LEU A 392 -33.90 -6.32 -6.85
C LEU A 392 -32.90 -6.25 -5.67
N PRO A 393 -32.49 -5.05 -5.24
CA PRO A 393 -31.61 -4.93 -4.09
C PRO A 393 -32.31 -5.33 -2.78
N LEU A 394 -31.58 -5.94 -1.86
CA LEU A 394 -32.04 -6.12 -0.47
C LEU A 394 -32.38 -4.77 0.17
N LYS A 395 -33.53 -4.73 0.86
CA LYS A 395 -33.87 -3.59 1.73
C LYS A 395 -32.83 -3.53 2.86
N LYS A 396 -32.15 -2.39 2.99
CA LYS A 396 -31.13 -2.17 4.00
C LYS A 396 -31.69 -2.49 5.39
N ARG A 397 -31.12 -3.49 6.09
CA ARG A 397 -31.42 -3.71 7.50
C ARG A 397 -31.03 -2.46 8.29
N VAL A 398 -32.02 -1.83 8.93
CA VAL A 398 -31.77 -0.73 9.87
C VAL A 398 -31.18 -1.35 11.14
N MET A 399 -29.85 -1.45 11.22
CA MET A 399 -29.22 -1.82 12.49
C MET A 399 -29.53 -0.74 13.54
N PRO A 400 -29.96 -1.10 14.76
CA PRO A 400 -30.15 -0.13 15.83
C PRO A 400 -28.77 0.33 16.35
N ARG A 401 -28.11 1.21 15.59
CA ARG A 401 -27.05 2.13 16.04
C ARG A 401 -26.61 3.05 14.90
N ARG A 402 -26.56 4.33 15.23
CA ARG A 402 -26.16 5.50 14.42
C ARG A 402 -25.02 5.19 13.43
N ALA A 403 -25.27 5.41 12.14
CA ALA A 403 -24.22 5.47 11.12
C ALA A 403 -23.21 6.57 11.50
N LYS A 404 -22.00 6.16 11.89
CA LYS A 404 -20.90 7.10 12.11
C LYS A 404 -20.28 7.42 10.75
N LYS A 405 -20.47 8.65 10.27
CA LYS A 405 -19.84 9.18 9.05
C LYS A 405 -18.30 9.25 9.11
N LYS A 406 -17.69 8.98 10.29
CA LYS A 406 -16.24 8.97 10.49
C LYS A 406 -15.78 7.63 11.06
N ARG A 407 -14.66 7.13 10.51
CA ARG A 407 -13.91 5.97 10.99
C ARG A 407 -13.59 6.13 12.48
N ARG A 408 -13.78 5.07 13.27
CA ARG A 408 -13.37 5.07 14.68
C ARG A 408 -11.84 5.00 14.70
N LEU A 409 -11.21 6.11 15.07
CA LEU A 409 -9.76 6.20 15.19
C LEU A 409 -9.29 5.21 16.28
N GLN A 410 -8.36 4.34 15.90
CA GLN A 410 -7.62 3.43 16.75
C GLN A 410 -6.81 4.24 17.77
N PRO A 411 -6.64 3.88 19.05
CA PRO A 411 -5.93 4.71 20.04
C PRO A 411 -4.50 5.24 19.74
N TRP A 412 -3.85 4.81 18.64
CA TRP A 412 -2.57 5.39 18.15
C TRP A 412 -2.82 6.44 17.05
N GLU A 413 -4.03 6.46 16.53
CA GLU A 413 -4.59 7.51 15.71
C GLU A 413 -5.17 8.54 16.67
N LEU A 414 -4.57 9.73 16.63
CA LEU A 414 -4.81 10.79 17.58
C LEU A 414 -6.32 11.09 17.68
N LYS A 415 -6.90 11.03 18.88
CA LYS A 415 -8.21 11.65 19.13
C LYS A 415 -8.03 13.15 18.96
N LYS A 416 -8.84 13.78 18.09
CA LYS A 416 -9.05 15.22 18.10
C LYS A 416 -9.59 15.61 19.48
N ASN A 417 -8.77 16.32 20.26
CA ASN A 417 -9.28 17.16 21.33
C ASN A 417 -9.62 18.51 20.70
N ASP A 418 -10.92 18.79 20.53
CA ASP A 418 -11.43 20.09 20.04
C ASP A 418 -11.52 21.14 21.16
N SER A 419 -10.94 20.90 22.35
CA SER A 419 -11.12 21.77 23.53
C SER A 419 -9.86 22.25 24.24
N GLU A 420 -8.65 21.95 23.75
CA GLU A 420 -7.42 22.56 24.29
C GLU A 420 -6.49 23.04 23.17
N LEU A 421 -6.34 24.36 23.09
CA LEU A 421 -5.39 25.05 22.22
C LEU A 421 -3.96 24.64 22.59
N ARG A 422 -3.31 23.82 21.77
CA ARG A 422 -1.85 23.67 21.80
C ARG A 422 -1.24 24.52 20.67
N LYS A 423 -0.44 25.52 21.06
CA LYS A 423 0.47 26.23 20.15
C LYS A 423 1.47 25.22 19.56
N GLY A 424 1.53 25.13 18.23
CA GLY A 424 2.51 24.34 17.49
C GLY A 424 2.18 22.84 17.36
N GLY A 425 1.85 22.40 16.15
CA GLY A 425 1.66 20.98 15.81
C GLY A 425 2.70 20.52 14.77
N LYS A 426 3.37 19.39 15.02
CA LYS A 426 4.33 18.73 14.11
C LYS A 426 3.64 18.27 12.82
N LYS A 427 4.24 18.53 11.64
CA LYS A 427 3.63 18.25 10.32
C LYS A 427 4.60 17.55 9.37
N ARG A 428 4.07 17.01 8.27
CA ARG A 428 4.71 16.00 7.42
C ARG A 428 4.91 16.49 5.98
N LEU A 429 6.14 16.40 5.50
CA LEU A 429 6.57 16.63 4.12
C LEU A 429 7.04 15.30 3.51
N VAL A 430 6.82 15.08 2.21
CA VAL A 430 7.37 13.89 1.51
C VAL A 430 8.12 14.36 0.27
N LEU A 431 9.43 14.10 0.21
CA LEU A 431 10.33 14.51 -0.86
C LEU A 431 11.01 13.29 -1.49
N SER A 432 10.98 13.12 -2.81
CA SER A 432 11.81 12.08 -3.42
C SER A 432 13.20 12.60 -3.75
N THR A 433 14.21 11.94 -3.22
CA THR A 433 15.62 12.16 -3.60
C THR A 433 16.00 11.09 -4.62
N CYS A 434 16.17 11.48 -5.87
CA CYS A 434 16.70 10.58 -6.89
C CYS A 434 18.21 10.36 -6.64
N PRO A 435 18.74 9.13 -6.79
CA PRO A 435 20.17 8.95 -7.06
C PRO A 435 20.52 9.65 -8.38
N GLN A 436 21.70 10.24 -8.43
CA GLN A 436 22.22 11.08 -9.52
C GLN A 436 21.86 10.59 -10.94
N ARG A 437 21.58 11.53 -11.85
CA ARG A 437 21.62 11.26 -13.30
C ARG A 437 23.02 10.75 -13.65
N PRO A 438 23.18 9.71 -14.49
CA PRO A 438 24.49 9.26 -14.92
C PRO A 438 25.10 10.30 -15.86
N GLY A 439 25.98 11.15 -15.31
CA GLY A 439 26.90 12.01 -16.04
C GLY A 439 28.35 11.63 -15.68
N PRO A 440 29.34 11.90 -16.55
CA PRO A 440 30.65 11.29 -16.45
C PRO A 440 31.43 11.81 -15.23
N SER A 441 31.88 10.86 -14.41
CA SER A 441 33.03 10.91 -13.50
C SER A 441 33.53 12.31 -13.09
N SER A 442 33.16 12.74 -11.89
CA SER A 442 34.09 13.47 -11.02
C SER A 442 33.81 13.16 -9.56
N HIS A 443 34.86 12.72 -8.85
CA HIS A 443 34.85 12.43 -7.42
C HIS A 443 34.50 13.68 -6.61
N VAL A 444 33.50 13.57 -5.72
CA VAL A 444 33.30 14.51 -4.61
C VAL A 444 33.12 13.68 -3.33
N PRO A 445 33.78 13.99 -2.20
CA PRO A 445 33.72 13.20 -0.98
C PRO A 445 32.32 13.22 -0.36
N ALA A 446 31.93 12.10 0.22
CA ALA A 446 30.69 11.97 0.98
C ALA A 446 30.82 12.62 2.36
N ASP A 447 30.61 13.94 2.44
CA ASP A 447 30.32 14.60 3.70
C ASP A 447 28.81 14.59 3.96
N GLN A 448 28.44 14.17 5.17
CA GLN A 448 27.06 14.23 5.66
C GLN A 448 26.63 15.70 5.80
N PRO A 449 25.47 16.12 5.24
CA PRO A 449 25.04 17.49 5.38
C PRO A 449 24.65 17.78 6.84
N THR A 450 25.27 18.80 7.42
CA THR A 450 24.89 19.39 8.69
C THR A 450 23.57 20.15 8.58
N GLN A 451 22.89 20.25 9.72
CA GLN A 451 21.47 20.61 9.92
C GLN A 451 21.03 22.02 9.44
N GLU A 452 21.94 22.82 8.87
CA GLU A 452 21.71 24.22 8.48
C GLU A 452 21.51 24.44 6.97
N SER A 453 21.50 23.38 6.15
CA SER A 453 21.58 23.47 4.68
C SER A 453 20.31 23.03 3.90
N MET A 454 19.11 23.18 4.48
CA MET A 454 17.89 22.57 3.93
C MET A 454 16.80 23.57 3.48
N SER A 455 16.09 23.19 2.41
CA SER A 455 15.09 23.95 1.64
C SER A 455 14.07 24.71 2.51
N HIS A 456 13.70 25.94 2.12
CA HIS A 456 12.69 26.73 2.85
C HIS A 456 11.29 26.52 2.27
N MET A 457 10.29 26.54 3.14
CA MET A 457 8.87 26.53 2.75
C MET A 457 8.08 27.58 3.51
N SER A 458 7.08 28.20 2.87
CA SER A 458 6.22 29.21 3.51
C SER A 458 4.76 29.00 3.09
N LEU A 459 3.84 28.88 4.05
CA LEU A 459 2.41 28.64 3.76
C LEU A 459 1.72 29.91 3.25
N LEU A 460 0.86 29.75 2.26
CA LEU A 460 -0.07 30.76 1.76
C LEU A 460 -1.48 30.39 2.19
N THR A 461 -2.19 31.35 2.76
CA THR A 461 -3.50 31.09 3.35
C THR A 461 -4.62 31.88 2.71
N ASN A 462 -5.83 31.37 2.92
CA ASN A 462 -7.07 31.91 2.41
C ASN A 462 -7.61 33.07 3.27
N GLN A 463 -6.75 33.82 3.96
CA GLN A 463 -7.14 35.09 4.56
C GLN A 463 -6.47 36.27 3.89
N LEU A 464 -7.24 37.35 3.71
CA LEU A 464 -6.83 38.56 3.01
C LEU A 464 -5.86 39.40 3.86
N LYS A 465 -4.78 39.86 3.24
CA LYS A 465 -4.05 41.07 3.65
C LYS A 465 -4.84 42.30 3.22
N LYS A 466 -4.48 43.48 3.78
CA LYS A 466 -5.02 44.79 3.32
C LYS A 466 -4.85 45.03 1.82
N SER A 467 -3.89 44.36 1.18
CA SER A 467 -3.62 44.40 -0.27
C SER A 467 -4.46 43.43 -1.12
N GLY A 468 -5.40 42.68 -0.53
CA GLY A 468 -6.26 41.72 -1.24
C GLY A 468 -5.63 40.35 -1.54
N LYS A 469 -4.34 40.16 -1.27
CA LYS A 469 -3.63 38.87 -1.42
C LYS A 469 -3.72 38.01 -0.16
N GLY A 470 -3.62 36.69 -0.31
CA GLY A 470 -3.47 35.74 0.81
C GLY A 470 -2.31 36.07 1.75
N LYS A 471 -2.46 35.80 3.05
CA LYS A 471 -1.36 35.94 4.01
C LYS A 471 -0.29 34.87 3.73
N VAL A 472 0.98 35.28 3.86
CA VAL A 472 2.14 34.39 3.70
C VAL A 472 2.73 34.18 5.10
N GLY A 473 2.89 32.93 5.51
CA GLY A 473 3.53 32.54 6.77
C GLY A 473 5.04 32.77 6.74
N LYS A 474 5.70 32.57 7.88
CA LYS A 474 7.16 32.63 7.97
C LYS A 474 7.80 31.50 7.15
N ASP A 475 9.04 31.73 6.73
CA ASP A 475 9.88 30.67 6.17
C ASP A 475 10.13 29.61 7.25
N THR A 476 10.03 28.35 6.85
CA THR A 476 10.15 27.18 7.73
C THR A 476 11.04 26.14 7.07
N PHE A 477 11.74 25.38 7.91
CA PHE A 477 12.77 24.45 7.50
C PHE A 477 12.32 23.02 7.70
N ILE A 478 12.93 22.14 6.93
CA ILE A 478 12.77 20.71 7.09
C ILE A 478 13.55 20.27 8.33
N GLU A 479 12.90 19.55 9.26
CA GLU A 479 13.43 19.27 10.60
C GLU A 479 14.09 17.89 10.73
N GLY A 480 13.77 16.93 9.86
CA GLY A 480 14.37 15.58 9.91
C GLY A 480 13.65 14.53 9.06
N ILE A 481 14.28 13.37 8.85
CA ILE A 481 13.75 12.28 7.99
C ILE A 481 12.71 11.44 8.73
N ILE A 482 11.67 11.01 8.01
CA ILE A 482 10.61 10.11 8.47
C ILE A 482 10.88 8.71 7.91
N THR A 483 11.46 7.84 8.74
CA THR A 483 11.78 6.44 8.38
C THR A 483 10.64 5.47 8.66
N SER A 484 9.58 5.92 9.35
CA SER A 484 8.48 5.08 9.84
C SER A 484 7.30 4.94 8.87
N LEU A 485 7.41 5.46 7.65
CA LEU A 485 6.37 5.42 6.62
C LEU A 485 6.51 4.18 5.73
N PRO A 486 5.58 3.21 5.79
CA PRO A 486 5.72 1.93 5.08
C PRO A 486 5.33 1.97 3.58
N THR A 487 4.81 3.10 3.09
CA THR A 487 4.24 3.23 1.72
C THR A 487 4.97 4.27 0.85
N LEU A 488 6.27 4.51 1.07
CA LEU A 488 7.06 5.35 0.17
C LEU A 488 7.47 4.55 -1.07
N GLY A 489 7.36 5.16 -2.26
CA GLY A 489 7.86 4.58 -3.50
C GLY A 489 9.39 4.45 -3.50
N ALA A 490 9.95 3.69 -4.44
CA ALA A 490 11.41 3.58 -4.59
C ALA A 490 12.02 4.96 -4.90
N GLY A 491 13.06 5.35 -4.15
CA GLY A 491 13.70 6.67 -4.25
C GLY A 491 12.94 7.81 -3.57
N GLU A 492 11.84 7.51 -2.87
CA GLU A 492 11.09 8.51 -2.11
C GLU A 492 11.56 8.58 -0.66
N SER A 493 11.82 9.80 -0.19
CA SER A 493 12.14 10.11 1.21
C SER A 493 10.98 10.89 1.83
N ALA A 494 10.81 10.83 3.13
CA ALA A 494 9.84 11.66 3.83
C ALA A 494 10.54 12.47 4.91
N PHE A 495 10.03 13.66 5.19
CA PHE A 495 10.65 14.61 6.09
C PHE A 495 9.61 15.29 6.99
N TYR A 496 9.98 15.67 8.21
CA TYR A 496 9.16 16.53 9.06
C TYR A 496 9.38 17.99 8.69
N VAL A 497 8.31 18.78 8.72
CA VAL A 497 8.37 20.24 8.58
C VAL A 497 7.37 20.85 9.56
N HIS A 498 7.76 21.92 10.24
CA HIS A 498 6.87 22.60 11.19
C HIS A 498 6.52 24.00 10.68
N PHE A 499 5.22 24.26 10.55
CA PHE A 499 4.73 25.58 10.18
C PHE A 499 4.11 26.28 11.38
N GLU A 500 4.69 27.41 11.77
CA GLU A 500 4.03 28.38 12.65
C GLU A 500 2.79 28.93 11.94
N TRP A 501 1.63 28.63 12.48
CA TRP A 501 0.36 29.01 11.89
C TRP A 501 -0.70 29.12 12.99
N ASP A 502 -1.53 30.16 12.91
CA ASP A 502 -2.64 30.41 13.83
C ASP A 502 -3.96 30.67 13.06
N GLN A 503 -5.08 30.74 13.79
CA GLN A 503 -6.40 30.98 13.19
C GLN A 503 -6.51 32.34 12.49
N SER A 504 -5.72 33.34 12.90
CA SER A 504 -5.67 34.65 12.26
C SER A 504 -5.04 34.59 10.86
N MET A 505 -4.29 33.53 10.57
CA MET A 505 -3.76 33.27 9.24
C MET A 505 -4.80 32.59 8.34
N GLY A 506 -5.85 31.95 8.86
CA GLY A 506 -6.85 31.25 8.03
C GLY A 506 -6.29 30.02 7.29
N ILE A 507 -7.11 29.36 6.47
CA ILE A 507 -6.79 28.00 5.97
C ILE A 507 -5.68 28.03 4.91
N PRO A 508 -4.61 27.22 5.04
CA PRO A 508 -3.59 27.10 4.00
C PRO A 508 -4.18 26.57 2.68
N GLY A 509 -4.03 27.34 1.60
CA GLY A 509 -4.51 27.01 0.26
C GLY A 509 -3.39 26.84 -0.78
N ALA A 510 -2.19 27.33 -0.46
CA ALA A 510 -0.98 27.16 -1.27
C ALA A 510 0.28 27.20 -0.38
N PHE A 511 1.46 27.00 -0.95
CA PHE A 511 2.74 27.30 -0.30
C PHE A 511 3.84 27.61 -1.33
N TYR A 512 4.89 28.29 -0.85
CA TYR A 512 6.14 28.48 -1.57
C TYR A 512 7.19 27.46 -1.17
N VAL A 513 8.09 27.12 -2.10
CA VAL A 513 9.30 26.33 -1.85
C VAL A 513 10.52 27.03 -2.43
N LYS A 514 11.60 27.06 -1.65
CA LYS A 514 12.92 27.50 -2.09
C LYS A 514 13.92 26.37 -1.86
N ASN A 515 14.64 25.97 -2.89
CA ASN A 515 15.75 25.05 -2.76
C ASN A 515 17.06 25.83 -2.66
N PHE A 516 17.78 25.70 -1.55
CA PHE A 516 19.10 26.32 -1.37
C PHE A 516 20.25 25.35 -1.63
N MET A 517 19.95 24.07 -1.90
CA MET A 517 20.95 23.07 -2.27
C MET A 517 21.46 23.36 -3.68
N GLN A 518 22.71 23.01 -3.97
CA GLN A 518 23.28 23.13 -5.31
C GLN A 518 22.58 22.21 -6.32
N VAL A 519 22.06 21.07 -5.85
CA VAL A 519 21.37 20.06 -6.67
C VAL A 519 19.86 20.22 -6.57
N GLU A 520 19.15 19.97 -7.66
CA GLU A 520 17.70 19.93 -7.73
C GLU A 520 17.12 18.67 -7.04
N PHE A 521 15.89 18.77 -6.55
CA PHE A 521 15.15 17.61 -6.03
C PHE A 521 13.75 17.54 -6.62
N PHE A 522 13.14 16.35 -6.58
CA PHE A 522 11.79 16.15 -7.09
C PHE A 522 10.76 16.21 -5.95
N LEU A 523 9.89 17.22 -5.96
CA LEU A 523 8.84 17.41 -4.97
C LEU A 523 7.59 16.61 -5.35
N LYS A 524 7.28 15.59 -4.54
CA LYS A 524 6.10 14.73 -4.73
C LYS A 524 4.85 15.34 -4.13
N SER A 525 4.87 15.57 -2.82
CA SER A 525 3.69 16.05 -2.09
C SER A 525 4.01 16.71 -0.76
N LEU A 526 3.16 17.63 -0.34
CA LEU A 526 3.09 18.13 1.03
C LEU A 526 1.80 17.60 1.68
N THR A 527 1.85 17.23 2.95
CA THR A 527 0.64 16.83 3.69
C THR A 527 0.58 17.59 5.01
N LEU A 528 -0.29 18.59 5.07
CA LEU A 528 -0.59 19.27 6.32
C LEU A 528 -1.60 18.42 7.09
N GLU A 529 -1.11 17.73 8.11
CA GLU A 529 -1.95 17.01 9.06
C GLU A 529 -2.53 18.01 10.09
N ASP A 530 -3.76 17.73 10.55
CA ASP A 530 -4.42 18.46 11.64
C ASP A 530 -4.68 19.97 11.43
N VAL A 531 -5.09 20.38 10.22
CA VAL A 531 -5.59 21.75 10.01
C VAL A 531 -6.97 21.91 10.69
N PRO A 532 -7.16 22.89 11.60
CA PRO A 532 -8.44 23.08 12.30
C PRO A 532 -9.62 23.18 11.34
N ASN A 533 -10.73 22.52 11.67
CA ASN A 533 -11.97 22.44 10.87
C ASN A 533 -11.86 21.81 9.46
N HIS A 534 -10.65 21.59 8.93
CA HIS A 534 -10.42 21.08 7.56
C HIS A 534 -9.74 19.70 7.51
N GLY A 535 -9.16 19.21 8.60
CA GLY A 535 -8.53 17.90 8.66
C GLY A 535 -7.18 17.89 7.94
N THR A 536 -6.94 16.90 7.08
CA THR A 536 -5.69 16.79 6.32
C THR A 536 -5.80 17.55 5.01
N ILE A 537 -4.91 18.52 4.77
CA ILE A 537 -4.79 19.19 3.47
C ILE A 537 -3.63 18.54 2.71
N ARG A 538 -3.96 17.96 1.55
CA ARG A 538 -3.00 17.31 0.67
C ARG A 538 -2.71 18.18 -0.54
N PHE A 539 -1.46 18.12 -0.92
CA PHE A 539 -0.84 18.98 -1.89
C PHE A 539 0.01 18.05 -2.79
N VAL A 540 -0.40 17.81 -4.04
CA VAL A 540 0.22 16.82 -4.95
C VAL A 540 0.75 17.53 -6.19
N TYR A 541 2.04 17.37 -6.51
CA TYR A 541 2.71 18.23 -7.48
C TYR A 541 3.54 17.55 -8.53
N ASN A 542 4.36 16.56 -8.15
CA ASN A 542 5.27 15.88 -9.05
C ASN A 542 6.09 16.87 -9.91
N SER A 543 6.89 17.72 -9.27
CA SER A 543 7.69 18.74 -9.96
C SER A 543 9.13 18.82 -9.44
N TRP A 544 10.10 19.00 -10.35
CA TRP A 544 11.49 19.34 -10.03
C TRP A 544 11.59 20.73 -9.40
N ILE A 545 12.44 20.86 -8.38
CA ILE A 545 12.77 22.11 -7.68
C ILE A 545 14.28 22.35 -7.79
N TYR A 546 14.66 23.15 -8.77
CA TYR A 546 16.01 23.69 -8.95
C TYR A 546 16.40 24.70 -7.86
N ASN A 547 17.70 24.98 -7.74
CA ASN A 547 18.24 25.99 -6.83
C ASN A 547 17.52 27.34 -7.02
N THR A 548 17.21 28.01 -5.91
CA THR A 548 16.38 29.22 -5.90
C THR A 548 16.98 30.37 -6.70
N ASN A 549 18.31 30.41 -6.86
CA ASN A 549 19.00 31.45 -7.63
C ASN A 549 18.71 31.35 -9.14
N LEU A 550 18.23 30.19 -9.61
CA LEU A 550 17.82 29.99 -11.00
C LEU A 550 16.43 30.57 -11.27
N TYR A 551 15.60 30.77 -10.25
CA TYR A 551 14.27 31.38 -10.40
C TYR A 551 14.35 32.90 -10.29
N LYS A 552 14.61 33.57 -11.42
CA LYS A 552 14.85 35.04 -11.47
C LYS A 552 13.59 35.89 -11.24
N LYS A 553 12.40 35.40 -11.61
CA LYS A 553 11.16 36.22 -11.64
C LYS A 553 10.13 35.85 -10.57
N SER A 554 10.03 34.59 -10.14
CA SER A 554 9.03 34.15 -9.17
C SER A 554 9.44 32.91 -8.38
N LEU A 555 9.01 32.87 -7.12
CA LEU A 555 9.19 31.70 -6.27
C LEU A 555 8.25 30.56 -6.69
N ARG A 556 8.68 29.32 -6.49
CA ARG A 556 7.88 28.13 -6.81
C ARG A 556 6.67 28.04 -5.89
N ILE A 557 5.49 28.25 -6.46
CA ILE A 557 4.20 28.17 -5.78
C ILE A 557 3.47 26.86 -6.10
N PHE A 558 2.71 26.38 -5.13
CA PHE A 558 2.03 25.11 -5.19
C PHE A 558 0.67 25.19 -4.47
N PHE A 559 -0.43 24.81 -5.13
CA PHE A 559 -1.81 24.93 -4.61
C PHE A 559 -2.35 23.62 -4.01
N ALA A 560 -3.31 23.68 -3.10
CA ALA A 560 -4.02 22.51 -2.55
C ALA A 560 -4.83 21.79 -3.63
N ASN A 561 -5.12 20.50 -3.44
CA ASN A 561 -5.82 19.67 -4.43
C ASN A 561 -7.32 19.98 -4.62
N HIS A 562 -7.77 21.17 -4.23
CA HIS A 562 -9.14 21.61 -4.44
C HIS A 562 -9.32 22.15 -5.86
N THR A 563 -10.39 21.73 -6.53
CA THR A 563 -10.72 22.16 -7.89
C THR A 563 -11.63 23.38 -7.85
N TYR A 564 -11.22 24.46 -8.50
CA TYR A 564 -12.01 25.69 -8.63
C TYR A 564 -12.01 26.18 -10.08
N VAL A 565 -13.19 26.50 -10.61
CA VAL A 565 -13.30 27.38 -11.78
C VAL A 565 -12.85 28.80 -11.43
N PRO A 566 -12.48 29.67 -12.39
CA PRO A 566 -11.97 31.02 -12.07
C PRO A 566 -12.90 31.82 -11.13
N SER A 567 -14.21 31.79 -11.36
CA SER A 567 -15.21 32.48 -10.53
C SER A 567 -15.34 31.94 -9.10
N GLU A 568 -14.96 30.68 -8.87
CA GLU A 568 -15.02 30.01 -7.56
C GLU A 568 -13.67 29.98 -6.85
N THR A 569 -12.62 30.54 -7.45
CA THR A 569 -11.30 30.57 -6.82
C THR A 569 -11.36 31.44 -5.57
N PRO A 570 -10.92 30.94 -4.40
CA PRO A 570 -10.91 31.75 -3.18
C PRO A 570 -10.22 33.08 -3.43
N LYS A 571 -10.91 34.20 -3.17
CA LYS A 571 -10.43 35.57 -3.42
C LYS A 571 -8.94 35.80 -3.07
N PRO A 572 -8.43 35.31 -1.92
CA PRO A 572 -7.02 35.52 -1.55
C PRO A 572 -6.00 34.80 -2.46
N LEU A 573 -6.43 33.79 -3.23
CA LEU A 573 -5.60 33.00 -4.13
C LEU A 573 -5.69 33.45 -5.60
N VAL A 574 -6.65 34.29 -5.97
CA VAL A 574 -6.90 34.72 -7.36
C VAL A 574 -5.64 35.34 -7.97
N HIS A 575 -5.02 36.28 -7.26
CA HIS A 575 -3.79 36.93 -7.73
C HIS A 575 -2.66 35.93 -7.99
N TYR A 576 -2.43 35.00 -7.05
CA TYR A 576 -1.38 34.00 -7.16
C TYR A 576 -1.63 33.01 -8.31
N ARG A 577 -2.90 32.68 -8.56
CA ARG A 577 -3.31 31.85 -9.70
C ARG A 577 -2.98 32.53 -11.02
N GLU A 578 -3.30 33.81 -11.16
CA GLU A 578 -3.01 34.58 -12.37
C GLU A 578 -1.52 34.82 -12.58
N GLU A 579 -0.77 35.07 -11.51
CA GLU A 579 0.68 35.26 -11.55
C GLU A 579 1.40 33.97 -12.00
N GLU A 580 1.04 32.80 -11.48
CA GLU A 580 1.61 31.53 -11.95
C GLU A 580 1.28 31.28 -13.42
N LEU A 581 0.06 31.60 -13.88
CA LEU A 581 -0.29 31.48 -15.30
C LEU A 581 0.53 32.41 -16.19
N LYS A 582 0.83 33.63 -15.75
CA LYS A 582 1.72 34.55 -16.47
C LYS A 582 3.15 34.01 -16.53
N ASN A 583 3.66 33.49 -15.41
CA ASN A 583 4.99 32.88 -15.36
C ASN A 583 5.13 31.69 -16.31
N LEU A 584 4.08 30.85 -16.42
CA LEU A 584 4.06 29.70 -17.32
C LEU A 584 4.00 30.10 -18.80
N ARG A 585 3.46 31.27 -19.15
CA ARG A 585 3.44 31.77 -20.54
C ARG A 585 4.77 32.36 -20.96
N GLY A 586 5.57 32.88 -20.03
CA GLY A 586 6.77 33.64 -20.36
C GLY A 586 6.44 34.93 -21.11
N ASP A 587 7.43 35.44 -21.85
CA ASP A 587 7.33 36.66 -22.65
C ASP A 587 7.57 36.41 -24.15
N GLY A 588 7.68 35.14 -24.56
CA GLY A 588 7.92 34.74 -25.95
C GLY A 588 9.34 34.96 -26.46
N THR A 589 10.31 35.26 -25.58
CA THR A 589 11.67 35.63 -26.00
C THR A 589 12.78 34.83 -25.31
N GLY A 590 13.90 34.63 -25.98
CA GLY A 590 15.10 34.00 -25.43
C GLY A 590 15.11 32.46 -25.48
N GLU A 591 16.31 31.91 -25.50
CA GLU A 591 16.56 30.46 -25.53
C GLU A 591 16.08 29.79 -24.23
N ARG A 592 15.28 28.73 -24.36
CA ARG A 592 14.73 28.01 -23.21
C ARG A 592 15.82 27.27 -22.43
N LYS A 593 15.83 27.43 -21.11
CA LYS A 593 16.78 26.75 -20.21
C LYS A 593 16.13 25.58 -19.48
N GLU A 594 16.93 24.60 -19.07
CA GLU A 594 16.45 23.33 -18.48
C GLU A 594 15.49 23.50 -17.29
N HIS A 595 15.71 24.53 -16.47
CA HIS A 595 14.92 24.81 -15.27
C HIS A 595 13.65 25.64 -15.54
N GLU A 596 13.45 26.11 -16.76
CA GLU A 596 12.30 26.94 -17.14
C GLU A 596 11.05 26.09 -17.35
N ARG A 597 9.89 26.66 -16.98
CA ARG A 597 8.56 26.04 -17.15
C ARG A 597 7.68 26.90 -18.07
N ILE A 598 8.30 27.48 -19.09
CA ILE A 598 7.63 28.36 -20.05
C ILE A 598 7.06 27.49 -21.17
N TYR A 599 5.77 27.65 -21.43
CA TYR A 599 5.03 26.98 -22.50
C TYR A 599 4.59 28.03 -23.50
N ASP A 600 5.08 27.90 -24.73
CA ASP A 600 4.78 28.80 -25.85
C ASP A 600 4.75 28.01 -27.15
N TYR A 601 4.38 28.67 -28.25
CA TYR A 601 4.26 28.07 -29.57
C TYR A 601 5.43 28.48 -30.47
N ASP A 602 5.86 27.56 -31.33
CA ASP A 602 6.76 27.83 -32.44
C ASP A 602 6.32 26.97 -33.65
N VAL A 603 6.87 27.28 -34.82
CA VAL A 603 6.69 26.47 -36.03
C VAL A 603 7.77 25.38 -36.11
N TYR A 604 7.60 24.38 -36.97
CA TYR A 604 8.62 23.37 -37.25
C TYR A 604 9.76 23.92 -38.13
N ASN A 605 10.49 24.89 -37.59
CA ASN A 605 11.66 25.52 -38.21
C ASN A 605 13.00 24.91 -37.74
N ASP A 606 12.94 23.88 -36.90
CA ASP A 606 14.07 23.22 -36.23
C ASP A 606 14.42 21.85 -36.84
N LEU A 607 13.77 21.46 -37.94
CA LEU A 607 13.97 20.16 -38.61
C LEU A 607 15.17 20.14 -39.56
N GLY A 608 15.53 21.29 -40.12
CA GLY A 608 16.62 21.42 -41.09
C GLY A 608 17.90 21.92 -40.44
N ASN A 609 19.04 21.68 -41.08
CA ASN A 609 20.31 22.28 -40.72
C ASN A 609 20.94 22.97 -41.94
N PRO A 610 20.42 24.16 -42.34
CA PRO A 610 20.86 24.85 -43.55
C PRO A 610 22.24 25.51 -43.43
N ASP A 611 22.79 25.58 -42.22
CA ASP A 611 24.11 26.15 -41.92
C ASP A 611 25.25 25.10 -41.97
N LEU A 612 24.92 23.82 -42.23
CA LEU A 612 25.86 22.69 -42.38
C LEU A 612 26.37 22.51 -43.82
#